data_AF-A0A0P7UU83-F1
#
_entry.id   AF-A0A0P7UU83-F1
#
_cell.length_a   1.000
_cell.length_b   1.000
_cell.length_c   1.000
_cell.angle_alpha   90.00
_cell.angle_beta   90.00
_cell.angle_gamma   90.00
#
_symmetry.space_group_name_H-M   'P 1'
#
loop_
_entity.id
_entity.type
_entity.pdbx_description
1 polymer ?
#
loop_
_entity_poly.entity_id
_entity_poly.type
_entity_poly.pdbx_seq_one_letter_code
_entity_poly.pdbx_strand_id
1 'polypeptide(L)'
;HGTRCAGEVAAVANNSICGVGVAYNAKIGGVRMLDGEVTDVVEAQSLSLNPQHIDIYSASWGPEDDGKTVDGPAKLAKEAFLHGVTEGRGGRGSIFVWASGNGGREKDSCNCDGYTNSIYTLSISSTTQNGNVPWYSEACSSTLATTYSSGNINEKQIVTTDLRQRCTDSHTGTSASAPLAAGIIALALEANKNLTWRDMQHLVVRTSNPAHLTTNDWKTNGVGRRVSHSYGYGLLDAGAMVALARNWTNVGLQRKCTLSMVSEPRNIGSHLVITKSVDACAGRPNYISSLEHVQAQLSLFYNRRGNLAIYLISPQGTRSTLLAPRPHDYSSEGFSDWAFMTTHSWDEDPRGEWTLEIENVAGTNDYGTLTQFTLVLYGTSSDSVDLSGSDSSQPSNGSCKTFDNQMCVECSPGFFLFRQDCVTSCPPGFTAGSQPLGFPEGNSVEIPSVQTCLPCHSSCLTCASPSSADCLSCPPHSHLDPFSGTCLHQNQIQRESPGSVAIPSDSSGPVMLELSSRLPVLVAVLSCAFIVATFVGIFVMLQIQSSGQSKLRTMESGMGVRVGFGLGRGKVISYKGIPTVWREDEGNSESENEEFDSHSERTAFIKTQSAL
;
A
#
# COMPACT_ATOMS: atom_id res chain seq x y z
N HIS A 1 -1.94 13.19 -19.80
CA HIS A 1 -2.56 12.89 -18.50
C HIS A 1 -1.79 13.53 -17.36
N GLY A 2 -0.59 13.04 -16.97
CA GLY A 2 0.17 13.60 -15.84
C GLY A 2 0.40 15.12 -15.83
N THR A 3 0.60 15.78 -16.98
CA THR A 3 0.70 17.26 -17.05
C THR A 3 -0.59 17.97 -16.61
N ARG A 4 -1.76 17.39 -16.89
CA ARG A 4 -3.06 17.92 -16.46
C ARG A 4 -3.21 17.81 -14.94
N CYS A 5 -2.93 16.63 -14.39
CA CYS A 5 -2.93 16.39 -12.95
C CYS A 5 -1.94 17.30 -12.19
N ALA A 6 -0.74 17.51 -12.72
CA ALA A 6 0.25 18.39 -12.11
C ALA A 6 -0.23 19.84 -12.00
N GLY A 7 -0.96 20.33 -13.01
CA GLY A 7 -1.53 21.68 -13.00
C GLY A 7 -2.63 21.85 -11.95
N GLU A 8 -3.45 20.83 -11.71
CA GLU A 8 -4.48 20.86 -10.67
C GLU A 8 -3.89 21.02 -9.27
N VAL A 9 -2.74 20.38 -9.02
CA VAL A 9 -2.04 20.49 -7.74
C VAL A 9 -1.34 21.83 -7.60
N ALA A 10 -0.52 22.23 -8.58
CA ALA A 10 0.47 23.29 -8.39
C ALA A 10 0.71 24.18 -9.63
N ALA A 11 -0.29 24.39 -10.51
CA ALA A 11 -0.16 25.44 -11.52
C ALA A 11 0.08 26.81 -10.84
N VAL A 12 1.05 27.55 -11.38
CA VAL A 12 1.51 28.82 -10.81
C VAL A 12 0.40 29.87 -10.85
N ALA A 13 0.14 30.54 -9.72
CA ALA A 13 -0.81 31.64 -9.64
C ALA A 13 -0.22 32.96 -10.17
N ASN A 14 -1.10 33.92 -10.51
CA ASN A 14 -0.75 35.32 -10.78
C ASN A 14 0.28 35.54 -11.92
N ASN A 15 0.31 34.65 -12.91
CA ASN A 15 1.19 34.76 -14.08
C ASN A 15 0.46 35.03 -15.41
N SER A 16 -0.87 35.23 -15.38
CA SER A 16 -1.73 35.40 -16.56
C SER A 16 -1.77 34.22 -17.54
N ILE A 17 -1.38 33.02 -17.11
CA ILE A 17 -1.37 31.80 -17.93
C ILE A 17 -2.34 30.78 -17.32
N CYS A 18 -3.32 30.34 -18.11
CA CYS A 18 -4.22 29.24 -17.77
C CYS A 18 -5.16 29.48 -16.58
N GLY A 19 -4.70 29.18 -15.37
CA GLY A 19 -5.48 29.00 -14.15
C GLY A 19 -4.53 28.89 -12.96
N VAL A 20 -4.93 28.18 -11.91
CA VAL A 20 -4.15 28.06 -10.67
C VAL A 20 -4.32 26.67 -10.06
N GLY A 21 -3.24 26.13 -9.50
CA GLY A 21 -3.28 24.87 -8.75
C GLY A 21 -3.80 25.10 -7.34
N VAL A 22 -4.40 24.08 -6.74
CA VAL A 22 -4.93 24.15 -5.36
C VAL A 22 -3.83 24.58 -4.37
N ALA A 23 -2.63 24.01 -4.50
CA ALA A 23 -1.44 24.37 -3.75
C ALA A 23 -0.40 25.00 -4.68
N TYR A 24 -0.74 26.17 -5.25
CA TYR A 24 0.06 26.87 -6.28
C TYR A 24 1.50 27.27 -5.87
N ASN A 25 1.84 27.23 -4.59
CA ASN A 25 3.21 27.44 -4.07
C ASN A 25 3.94 26.12 -3.72
N ALA A 26 3.29 24.97 -3.85
CA ALA A 26 3.92 23.67 -3.65
C ALA A 26 4.90 23.37 -4.77
N LYS A 27 5.90 22.54 -4.47
CA LYS A 27 6.77 21.95 -5.49
C LYS A 27 6.05 20.76 -6.12
N ILE A 28 6.19 20.61 -7.44
CA ILE A 28 5.58 19.52 -8.19
C ILE A 28 6.65 18.80 -9.03
N GLY A 29 6.54 17.48 -9.09
CA GLY A 29 7.37 16.60 -9.92
C GLY A 29 6.50 15.58 -10.64
N GLY A 30 7.11 14.74 -11.48
CA GLY A 30 6.39 13.71 -12.21
C GLY A 30 7.23 12.45 -12.41
N VAL A 31 6.59 11.29 -12.24
CA VAL A 31 7.19 9.97 -12.51
C VAL A 31 6.55 9.40 -13.77
N ARG A 32 7.31 9.32 -14.86
CA ARG A 32 6.82 8.73 -16.12
C ARG A 32 6.98 7.21 -16.05
N MET A 33 5.90 6.52 -15.65
CA MET A 33 5.88 5.06 -15.50
C MET A 33 4.78 4.35 -16.30
N LEU A 34 3.76 5.06 -16.79
CA LEU A 34 2.65 4.47 -17.56
C LEU A 34 2.88 4.41 -19.08
N ASP A 35 3.95 5.02 -19.58
CA ASP A 35 4.26 5.10 -21.02
C ASP A 35 5.22 3.97 -21.41
N GLY A 36 4.75 2.74 -21.22
CA GLY A 36 5.52 1.51 -21.41
C GLY A 36 4.86 0.31 -20.72
N GLU A 37 5.58 -0.80 -20.70
CA GLU A 37 5.19 -1.97 -19.91
C GLU A 37 5.30 -1.65 -18.41
N VAL A 38 4.20 -1.83 -17.69
CA VAL A 38 4.14 -1.56 -16.25
C VAL A 38 4.19 -2.88 -15.51
N THR A 39 5.33 -3.15 -14.89
CA THR A 39 5.59 -4.35 -14.09
C THR A 39 5.59 -4.02 -12.60
N ASP A 40 5.49 -5.03 -11.74
CA ASP A 40 5.57 -4.89 -10.27
C ASP A 40 6.83 -4.09 -9.83
N VAL A 41 7.96 -4.26 -10.53
CA VAL A 41 9.19 -3.49 -10.26
C VAL A 41 9.03 -2.01 -10.60
N VAL A 42 8.41 -1.70 -11.74
CA VAL A 42 8.17 -0.31 -12.18
C VAL A 42 7.24 0.41 -11.20
N GLU A 43 6.20 -0.27 -10.74
CA GLU A 43 5.29 0.24 -9.72
C GLU A 43 6.01 0.49 -8.40
N ALA A 44 6.74 -0.50 -7.89
CA ALA A 44 7.48 -0.40 -6.63
C ALA A 44 8.50 0.73 -6.65
N GLN A 45 9.28 0.88 -7.73
CA GLN A 45 10.26 1.96 -7.89
C GLN A 45 9.59 3.33 -7.97
N SER A 46 8.41 3.41 -8.60
CA SER A 46 7.66 4.67 -8.70
C SER A 46 7.09 5.09 -7.34
N LEU A 47 6.53 4.15 -6.59
CA LEU A 47 5.95 4.37 -5.26
C LEU A 47 7.01 4.66 -4.19
N SER A 48 8.23 4.17 -4.38
CA SER A 48 9.37 4.37 -3.47
C SER A 48 10.34 5.46 -3.91
N LEU A 49 9.99 6.27 -4.93
CA LEU A 49 10.87 7.33 -5.41
C LEU A 49 11.05 8.42 -4.34
N ASN A 50 12.27 8.63 -3.87
CA ASN A 50 12.67 9.72 -2.99
C ASN A 50 11.69 10.01 -1.82
N PRO A 51 11.38 9.03 -0.96
CA PRO A 51 10.31 9.12 0.04
C PRO A 51 10.62 10.07 1.20
N GLN A 52 11.87 10.55 1.28
CA GLN A 52 12.28 11.59 2.23
C GLN A 52 12.15 13.01 1.65
N HIS A 53 11.95 13.12 0.34
CA HIS A 53 11.79 14.39 -0.36
C HIS A 53 10.34 14.62 -0.81
N ILE A 54 9.67 13.57 -1.28
CA ILE A 54 8.29 13.62 -1.76
C ILE A 54 7.35 13.35 -0.58
N ASP A 55 6.46 14.30 -0.31
CA ASP A 55 5.46 14.15 0.74
C ASP A 55 4.22 13.37 0.27
N ILE A 56 3.75 13.66 -0.95
CA ILE A 56 2.47 13.19 -1.47
C ILE A 56 2.69 12.58 -2.86
N TYR A 57 2.16 11.38 -3.06
CA TYR A 57 2.09 10.69 -4.34
C TYR A 57 0.63 10.70 -4.79
N SER A 58 0.36 11.20 -5.99
CA SER A 58 -0.99 11.19 -6.58
C SER A 58 -1.01 10.22 -7.75
N ALA A 59 -1.87 9.21 -7.70
CA ALA A 59 -1.99 8.19 -8.73
C ALA A 59 -3.45 7.91 -9.07
N SER A 60 -3.67 7.40 -10.29
CA SER A 60 -5.00 7.07 -10.81
C SER A 60 -4.93 5.88 -11.76
N TRP A 61 -3.97 4.99 -11.52
CA TRP A 61 -3.79 3.73 -12.23
C TRP A 61 -4.13 2.58 -11.28
N GLY A 62 -4.52 1.46 -11.85
CA GLY A 62 -5.04 0.30 -11.16
C GLY A 62 -5.45 -0.72 -12.22
N PRO A 63 -6.10 -1.83 -11.86
CA PRO A 63 -6.59 -2.82 -12.82
C PRO A 63 -7.50 -2.20 -13.89
N GLU A 64 -7.84 -2.99 -14.92
CA GLU A 64 -8.77 -2.51 -15.94
C GLU A 64 -10.18 -2.33 -15.34
N ASP A 65 -10.76 -1.13 -15.52
CA ASP A 65 -12.07 -0.71 -15.01
C ASP A 65 -13.24 -1.32 -15.83
N ASP A 66 -13.23 -2.64 -16.00
CA ASP A 66 -14.07 -3.40 -16.93
C ASP A 66 -15.25 -4.13 -16.25
N GLY A 67 -15.42 -3.96 -14.94
CA GLY A 67 -16.48 -4.61 -14.19
C GLY A 67 -16.29 -6.12 -14.02
N LYS A 68 -15.11 -6.67 -14.31
CA LYS A 68 -14.81 -8.12 -14.22
C LYS A 68 -13.47 -8.43 -13.56
N THR A 69 -12.50 -7.53 -13.66
CA THR A 69 -11.15 -7.73 -13.13
C THR A 69 -11.15 -7.67 -11.60
N VAL A 70 -10.31 -8.48 -10.99
CA VAL A 70 -9.97 -8.43 -9.56
C VAL A 70 -8.46 -8.57 -9.51
N ASP A 71 -7.77 -7.47 -9.20
CA ASP A 71 -6.32 -7.44 -9.18
C ASP A 71 -5.82 -6.29 -8.30
N GLY A 72 -4.54 -6.29 -7.95
CA GLY A 72 -3.97 -5.27 -7.07
C GLY A 72 -2.45 -5.30 -7.07
N PRO A 73 -1.82 -4.55 -6.16
CA PRO A 73 -0.37 -4.50 -6.11
C PRO A 73 0.21 -5.89 -5.87
N ALA A 74 1.19 -6.25 -6.69
CA ALA A 74 1.99 -7.44 -6.50
C ALA A 74 2.97 -7.24 -5.35
N LYS A 75 3.91 -8.16 -5.17
CA LYS A 75 4.71 -8.25 -3.93
C LYS A 75 5.55 -6.99 -3.71
N LEU A 76 6.25 -6.52 -4.74
CA LEU A 76 7.15 -5.38 -4.60
C LEU A 76 6.38 -4.08 -4.41
N ALA A 77 5.28 -3.88 -5.13
CA ALA A 77 4.41 -2.72 -4.95
C ALA A 77 3.78 -2.68 -3.54
N LYS A 78 3.36 -3.83 -2.99
CA LYS A 78 2.90 -3.95 -1.59
C LYS A 78 3.98 -3.58 -0.58
N GLU A 79 5.21 -4.07 -0.78
CA GLU A 79 6.36 -3.73 0.05
C GLU A 79 6.70 -2.23 -0.06
N ALA A 80 6.59 -1.63 -1.25
CA ALA A 80 6.82 -0.21 -1.46
C ALA A 80 5.77 0.67 -0.75
N PHE A 81 4.49 0.28 -0.76
CA PHE A 81 3.47 0.96 0.04
C PHE A 81 3.78 0.89 1.53
N LEU A 82 4.08 -0.31 2.04
CA LEU A 82 4.40 -0.51 3.45
C LEU A 82 5.60 0.34 3.87
N HIS A 83 6.71 0.25 3.13
CA HIS A 83 7.92 1.04 3.37
C HIS A 83 7.65 2.54 3.27
N GLY A 84 6.83 2.97 2.30
CA GLY A 84 6.43 4.36 2.14
C GLY A 84 5.71 4.90 3.37
N VAL A 85 4.69 4.19 3.87
CA VAL A 85 3.93 4.63 5.06
C VAL A 85 4.69 4.47 6.38
N THR A 86 5.71 3.60 6.45
CA THR A 86 6.51 3.41 7.67
C THR A 86 7.72 4.33 7.75
N GLU A 87 8.44 4.52 6.64
CA GLU A 87 9.75 5.20 6.64
C GLU A 87 9.71 6.56 5.93
N GLY A 88 8.76 6.79 5.03
CA GLY A 88 8.63 8.04 4.29
C GLY A 88 8.45 9.26 5.19
N ARG A 89 8.85 10.43 4.70
CA ARG A 89 8.72 11.73 5.39
C ARG A 89 9.31 11.75 6.81
N GLY A 90 10.46 11.09 6.97
CA GLY A 90 11.15 10.92 8.25
C GLY A 90 10.36 10.08 9.24
N GLY A 91 9.72 9.00 8.79
CA GLY A 91 8.91 8.10 9.62
C GLY A 91 7.46 8.56 9.86
N ARG A 92 7.02 9.67 9.25
CA ARG A 92 5.61 10.11 9.29
C ARG A 92 4.73 9.35 8.31
N GLY A 93 5.35 8.72 7.31
CA GLY A 93 4.71 7.98 6.25
C GLY A 93 4.34 8.85 5.06
N SER A 94 4.73 8.40 3.87
CA SER A 94 4.29 8.92 2.58
C SER A 94 2.77 8.91 2.48
N ILE A 95 2.19 9.93 1.85
CA ILE A 95 0.75 9.99 1.60
C ILE A 95 0.49 9.58 0.16
N PHE A 96 -0.20 8.46 -0.05
CA PHE A 96 -0.60 7.98 -1.37
C PHE A 96 -2.06 8.34 -1.62
N VAL A 97 -2.33 9.27 -2.52
CA VAL A 97 -3.69 9.67 -2.94
C VAL A 97 -4.03 8.89 -4.20
N TRP A 98 -5.22 8.27 -4.21
CA TRP A 98 -5.63 7.36 -5.29
C TRP A 98 -7.01 7.71 -5.84
N ALA A 99 -7.17 7.68 -7.16
CA ALA A 99 -8.48 7.76 -7.78
C ALA A 99 -9.23 6.43 -7.62
N SER A 100 -10.53 6.47 -7.33
CA SER A 100 -11.31 5.26 -7.05
C SER A 100 -11.73 4.43 -8.28
N GLY A 101 -11.34 4.80 -9.51
CA GLY A 101 -11.69 4.08 -10.75
C GLY A 101 -12.75 4.77 -11.62
N ASN A 102 -12.87 4.35 -12.88
CA ASN A 102 -13.78 4.92 -13.90
C ASN A 102 -14.77 3.89 -14.52
N GLY A 103 -14.93 2.73 -13.88
CA GLY A 103 -15.73 1.58 -14.33
C GLY A 103 -17.22 1.66 -14.02
N GLY A 104 -17.76 2.82 -13.62
CA GLY A 104 -19.17 2.97 -13.25
C GLY A 104 -20.17 2.56 -14.35
N ARG A 105 -19.80 2.78 -15.63
CA ARG A 105 -20.59 2.32 -16.79
C ARG A 105 -20.65 0.80 -16.89
N GLU A 106 -19.52 0.15 -16.60
CA GLU A 106 -19.36 -1.31 -16.61
C GLU A 106 -19.80 -1.95 -15.28
N LYS A 107 -20.43 -1.16 -14.38
CA LYS A 107 -20.87 -1.63 -13.06
C LYS A 107 -19.74 -2.26 -12.25
N ASP A 108 -18.56 -1.67 -12.33
CA ASP A 108 -17.44 -2.08 -11.51
C ASP A 108 -17.61 -1.66 -10.04
N SER A 109 -16.83 -2.28 -9.17
CA SER A 109 -16.81 -2.01 -7.74
C SER A 109 -15.37 -1.94 -7.27
N CYS A 110 -14.95 -0.74 -6.85
CA CYS A 110 -13.56 -0.43 -6.57
C CYS A 110 -12.89 -1.23 -5.44
N ASN A 111 -13.65 -1.98 -4.63
CA ASN A 111 -13.05 -2.97 -3.73
C ASN A 111 -12.40 -4.17 -4.45
N CYS A 112 -12.63 -4.32 -5.76
CA CYS A 112 -11.93 -5.27 -6.64
C CYS A 112 -10.60 -4.72 -7.19
N ASP A 113 -10.32 -3.44 -6.98
CA ASP A 113 -9.02 -2.82 -7.23
C ASP A 113 -8.21 -2.77 -5.91
N GLY A 114 -7.15 -3.56 -5.82
CA GLY A 114 -6.30 -3.66 -4.64
C GLY A 114 -5.45 -2.41 -4.34
N TYR A 115 -5.33 -1.46 -5.26
CA TYR A 115 -4.63 -0.20 -5.02
C TYR A 115 -5.53 0.78 -4.25
N THR A 116 -6.75 1.03 -4.77
CA THR A 116 -7.74 1.91 -4.10
C THR A 116 -8.30 1.28 -2.82
N ASN A 117 -8.41 -0.06 -2.75
CA ASN A 117 -8.86 -0.80 -1.57
C ASN A 117 -7.79 -0.95 -0.47
N SER A 118 -6.55 -0.49 -0.72
CA SER A 118 -5.46 -0.54 0.26
C SER A 118 -5.71 0.43 1.42
N ILE A 119 -5.36 0.04 2.65
CA ILE A 119 -5.41 0.97 3.80
C ILE A 119 -4.37 2.10 3.68
N TYR A 120 -3.32 1.87 2.89
CA TYR A 120 -2.20 2.80 2.71
C TYR A 120 -2.49 3.90 1.70
N THR A 121 -3.57 3.77 0.94
CA THR A 121 -4.01 4.77 -0.03
C THR A 121 -5.19 5.55 0.53
N LEU A 122 -5.21 6.84 0.22
CA LEU A 122 -6.30 7.75 0.49
C LEU A 122 -7.13 7.83 -0.79
N SER A 123 -8.13 6.96 -0.88
CA SER A 123 -8.98 6.81 -2.07
C SER A 123 -10.02 7.93 -2.18
N ILE A 124 -10.10 8.52 -3.38
CA ILE A 124 -10.92 9.68 -3.71
C ILE A 124 -11.81 9.37 -4.92
N SER A 125 -13.12 9.55 -4.72
CA SER A 125 -14.13 9.50 -5.78
C SER A 125 -14.46 10.90 -6.33
N SER A 126 -15.42 10.95 -7.27
CA SER A 126 -15.81 12.20 -7.95
C SER A 126 -17.25 12.59 -7.69
N THR A 127 -17.50 13.90 -7.72
CA THR A 127 -18.84 14.47 -7.85
C THR A 127 -18.91 15.42 -9.03
N THR A 128 -20.08 15.52 -9.66
CA THR A 128 -20.31 16.49 -10.74
C THR A 128 -20.44 17.92 -10.18
N GLN A 129 -20.43 18.92 -11.06
CA GLN A 129 -20.68 20.31 -10.68
C GLN A 129 -21.97 20.49 -9.85
N ASN A 130 -23.03 19.76 -10.20
CA ASN A 130 -24.32 19.85 -9.51
C ASN A 130 -24.44 18.89 -8.32
N GLY A 131 -23.35 18.24 -7.91
CA GLY A 131 -23.34 17.36 -6.76
C GLY A 131 -23.94 15.98 -7.01
N ASN A 132 -23.99 15.50 -8.26
CA ASN A 132 -24.49 14.16 -8.58
C ASN A 132 -23.33 13.15 -8.71
N VAL A 133 -23.65 11.85 -8.62
CA VAL A 133 -22.66 10.78 -8.86
C VAL A 133 -22.39 10.72 -10.37
N PRO A 134 -21.15 10.95 -10.83
CA PRO A 134 -20.82 10.89 -12.25
C PRO A 134 -20.99 9.47 -12.82
N TRP A 135 -21.30 9.36 -14.11
CA TRP A 135 -21.57 8.08 -14.78
C TRP A 135 -20.40 7.08 -14.75
N TYR A 136 -19.17 7.58 -14.60
CA TYR A 136 -17.95 6.77 -14.54
C TYR A 136 -17.56 6.38 -13.10
N SER A 137 -18.13 7.00 -12.07
CA SER A 137 -17.68 6.76 -10.69
C SER A 137 -18.01 5.34 -10.22
N GLU A 138 -17.06 4.71 -9.55
CA GLU A 138 -17.24 3.42 -8.90
C GLU A 138 -17.58 3.60 -7.43
N ALA A 139 -18.50 2.78 -6.92
CA ALA A 139 -18.88 2.79 -5.52
C ALA A 139 -18.26 1.60 -4.79
N CYS A 140 -17.64 1.85 -3.64
CA CYS A 140 -17.12 0.84 -2.75
C CYS A 140 -16.92 1.39 -1.34
N SER A 141 -16.72 0.50 -0.37
CA SER A 141 -16.59 0.88 1.03
C SER A 141 -15.19 1.34 1.45
N SER A 142 -14.21 1.27 0.55
CA SER A 142 -12.84 1.73 0.77
C SER A 142 -12.62 3.22 0.50
N THR A 143 -13.47 3.86 -0.31
CA THR A 143 -13.42 5.30 -0.58
C THR A 143 -13.48 6.11 0.72
N LEU A 144 -12.59 7.09 0.88
CA LEU A 144 -12.59 7.98 2.04
C LEU A 144 -13.39 9.25 1.81
N ALA A 145 -13.24 9.88 0.64
CA ALA A 145 -13.86 11.18 0.36
C ALA A 145 -13.99 11.44 -1.15
N THR A 146 -14.44 12.63 -1.49
CA THR A 146 -14.76 13.06 -2.85
C THR A 146 -14.21 14.45 -3.14
N THR A 147 -13.86 14.70 -4.40
CA THR A 147 -13.67 16.05 -4.95
C THR A 147 -14.45 16.22 -6.24
N TYR A 148 -14.55 17.46 -6.73
CA TYR A 148 -15.19 17.72 -8.01
C TYR A 148 -14.42 17.10 -9.19
N SER A 149 -15.15 16.75 -10.24
CA SER A 149 -14.61 16.43 -11.56
C SER A 149 -15.67 16.74 -12.63
N SER A 150 -15.56 16.12 -13.79
CA SER A 150 -16.50 16.20 -14.90
C SER A 150 -17.85 15.52 -14.61
N GLY A 151 -18.89 15.94 -15.31
CA GLY A 151 -20.22 15.32 -15.28
C GLY A 151 -20.81 15.16 -16.68
N ASN A 152 -22.10 15.46 -16.78
CA ASN A 152 -22.82 15.49 -18.05
C ASN A 152 -22.33 16.64 -18.96
N ILE A 153 -22.74 16.65 -20.22
CA ILE A 153 -22.30 17.64 -21.22
C ILE A 153 -22.64 19.10 -20.84
N ASN A 154 -23.66 19.29 -19.99
CA ASN A 154 -24.09 20.61 -19.51
C ASN A 154 -23.35 21.07 -18.24
N GLU A 155 -22.52 20.20 -17.66
CA GLU A 155 -21.74 20.48 -16.47
C GLU A 155 -20.30 20.84 -16.84
N LYS A 156 -19.70 21.72 -16.06
CA LYS A 156 -18.29 22.08 -16.24
C LYS A 156 -17.38 20.90 -15.93
N GLN A 157 -16.20 20.93 -16.54
CA GLN A 157 -15.13 19.96 -16.35
C GLN A 157 -13.93 20.66 -15.70
N ILE A 158 -12.83 19.93 -15.49
CA ILE A 158 -11.66 20.47 -14.82
C ILE A 158 -10.82 21.30 -15.78
N VAL A 159 -10.48 22.52 -15.33
CA VAL A 159 -9.59 23.46 -16.03
C VAL A 159 -8.17 23.29 -15.49
N THR A 160 -7.21 23.01 -16.35
CA THR A 160 -5.80 22.81 -15.96
C THR A 160 -4.83 22.99 -17.13
N THR A 161 -3.53 22.91 -16.85
CA THR A 161 -2.46 22.89 -17.85
C THR A 161 -2.53 21.66 -18.73
N ASP A 162 -2.08 21.74 -19.97
CA ASP A 162 -2.04 20.62 -20.90
C ASP A 162 -0.69 20.48 -21.60
N LEU A 163 -0.50 19.34 -22.28
CA LEU A 163 0.66 19.08 -23.11
C LEU A 163 0.85 20.20 -24.15
N ARG A 164 2.09 20.35 -24.62
CA ARG A 164 2.47 21.37 -25.63
C ARG A 164 2.20 22.80 -25.16
N GLN A 165 2.34 23.05 -23.85
CA GLN A 165 2.17 24.37 -23.23
C GLN A 165 0.79 24.99 -23.48
N ARG A 166 -0.25 24.15 -23.47
CA ARG A 166 -1.64 24.56 -23.66
C ARG A 166 -2.41 24.55 -22.34
N CYS A 167 -3.67 24.94 -22.43
CA CYS A 167 -4.66 24.82 -21.39
C CYS A 167 -5.78 23.92 -21.89
N THR A 168 -6.40 23.19 -20.97
CA THR A 168 -7.60 22.41 -21.23
C THR A 168 -8.65 22.80 -20.20
N ASP A 169 -9.89 22.90 -20.65
CA ASP A 169 -11.10 22.99 -19.85
C ASP A 169 -11.91 21.68 -19.88
N SER A 170 -11.26 20.60 -20.34
CA SER A 170 -11.88 19.31 -20.63
C SER A 170 -11.14 18.12 -20.02
N HIS A 171 -10.54 18.30 -18.83
CA HIS A 171 -10.05 17.17 -18.05
C HIS A 171 -11.19 16.52 -17.24
N THR A 172 -11.25 15.18 -17.26
CA THR A 172 -12.39 14.37 -16.81
C THR A 172 -11.97 13.12 -16.01
N GLY A 173 -12.96 12.45 -15.43
CA GLY A 173 -12.80 11.17 -14.70
C GLY A 173 -12.36 11.34 -13.24
N THR A 174 -12.37 10.24 -12.49
CA THR A 174 -11.84 10.20 -11.11
C THR A 174 -10.36 10.53 -11.06
N SER A 175 -9.65 10.37 -12.18
CA SER A 175 -8.26 10.75 -12.33
C SER A 175 -7.99 12.27 -12.20
N ALA A 176 -9.01 13.12 -12.35
CA ALA A 176 -8.93 14.56 -12.06
C ALA A 176 -9.38 14.88 -10.61
N SER A 177 -10.05 13.95 -9.93
CA SER A 177 -10.43 14.16 -8.52
C SER A 177 -9.24 13.95 -7.55
N ALA A 178 -8.42 12.92 -7.79
CA ALA A 178 -7.27 12.63 -6.94
C ALA A 178 -6.23 13.77 -6.87
N PRO A 179 -5.85 14.45 -7.96
CA PRO A 179 -4.92 15.59 -7.93
C PRO A 179 -5.45 16.79 -7.12
N LEU A 180 -6.74 17.11 -7.23
CA LEU A 180 -7.36 18.14 -6.39
C LEU A 180 -7.23 17.80 -4.90
N ALA A 181 -7.49 16.54 -4.54
CA ALA A 181 -7.32 16.07 -3.16
C ALA A 181 -5.85 16.15 -2.71
N ALA A 182 -4.90 15.76 -3.55
CA ALA A 182 -3.47 15.89 -3.27
C ALA A 182 -3.06 17.35 -3.02
N GLY A 183 -3.61 18.29 -3.77
CA GLY A 183 -3.44 19.73 -3.53
C GLY A 183 -3.98 20.18 -2.18
N ILE A 184 -5.20 19.75 -1.81
CA ILE A 184 -5.79 20.07 -0.49
C ILE A 184 -4.95 19.50 0.66
N ILE A 185 -4.48 18.26 0.50
CA ILE A 185 -3.60 17.59 1.47
C ILE A 185 -2.27 18.34 1.61
N ALA A 186 -1.72 18.88 0.53
CA ALA A 186 -0.51 19.71 0.58
C ALA A 186 -0.73 20.97 1.44
N LEU A 187 -1.89 21.62 1.34
CA LEU A 187 -2.25 22.76 2.20
C LEU A 187 -2.36 22.36 3.68
N ALA A 188 -2.95 21.19 3.97
CA ALA A 188 -3.03 20.67 5.33
C ALA A 188 -1.64 20.33 5.91
N LEU A 189 -0.74 19.75 5.09
CA LEU A 189 0.65 19.51 5.48
C LEU A 189 1.46 20.79 5.69
N GLU A 190 1.21 21.84 4.91
CA GLU A 190 1.82 23.15 5.16
C GLU A 190 1.42 23.69 6.53
N ALA A 191 0.13 23.55 6.88
CA ALA A 191 -0.40 23.97 8.17
C ALA A 191 0.15 23.15 9.35
N ASN A 192 0.40 21.85 9.15
CA ASN A 192 1.03 20.99 10.15
C ASN A 192 1.88 19.89 9.48
N LYS A 193 3.19 20.10 9.43
CA LYS A 193 4.14 19.15 8.83
C LYS A 193 4.31 17.86 9.63
N ASN A 194 3.84 17.82 10.88
CA ASN A 194 3.96 16.66 11.75
C ASN A 194 2.88 15.60 11.55
N LEU A 195 1.87 15.88 10.73
CA LEU A 195 0.82 14.91 10.40
C LEU A 195 1.43 13.65 9.77
N THR A 196 1.07 12.50 10.34
CA THR A 196 1.34 11.19 9.76
C THR A 196 0.37 10.87 8.62
N TRP A 197 0.65 9.80 7.86
CA TRP A 197 -0.25 9.30 6.82
C TRP A 197 -1.65 8.95 7.38
N ARG A 198 -1.73 8.43 8.61
CA ARG A 198 -3.00 8.14 9.31
C ARG A 198 -3.69 9.40 9.78
N ASP A 199 -2.94 10.35 10.35
CA ASP A 199 -3.51 11.64 10.76
C ASP A 199 -4.21 12.33 9.60
N MET A 200 -3.62 12.28 8.39
CA MET A 200 -4.25 12.85 7.20
C MET A 200 -5.60 12.18 6.87
N GLN A 201 -5.69 10.86 6.99
CA GLN A 201 -6.97 10.15 6.78
C GLN A 201 -7.99 10.52 7.87
N HIS A 202 -7.58 10.64 9.14
CA HIS A 202 -8.44 11.12 10.23
C HIS A 202 -8.97 12.53 9.98
N LEU A 203 -8.13 13.45 9.49
CA LEU A 203 -8.57 14.79 9.11
C LEU A 203 -9.66 14.71 8.03
N VAL A 204 -9.42 13.95 6.96
CA VAL A 204 -10.39 13.76 5.86
C VAL A 204 -11.74 13.24 6.40
N VAL A 205 -11.74 12.20 7.22
CA VAL A 205 -12.96 11.63 7.82
C VAL A 205 -13.74 12.66 8.64
N ARG A 206 -13.04 13.54 9.34
CA ARG A 206 -13.63 14.50 10.30
C ARG A 206 -14.08 15.82 9.66
N THR A 207 -13.53 16.18 8.51
CA THR A 207 -13.79 17.49 7.87
C THR A 207 -14.51 17.39 6.53
N SER A 208 -14.64 16.20 5.95
CA SER A 208 -15.40 16.03 4.71
C SER A 208 -16.87 16.38 4.91
N ASN A 209 -17.48 16.98 3.90
CA ASN A 209 -18.82 17.54 3.98
C ASN A 209 -19.80 16.79 3.07
N PRO A 210 -20.82 16.11 3.63
CA PRO A 210 -21.84 15.43 2.84
C PRO A 210 -22.89 16.38 2.24
N ALA A 211 -22.89 17.67 2.61
CA ALA A 211 -23.84 18.64 2.09
C ALA A 211 -23.72 18.82 0.58
N HIS A 212 -24.84 19.06 -0.09
CA HIS A 212 -24.94 19.29 -1.54
C HIS A 212 -24.48 18.12 -2.42
N LEU A 213 -24.30 16.93 -1.84
CA LEU A 213 -24.02 15.69 -2.57
C LEU A 213 -25.26 14.79 -2.60
N THR A 214 -25.67 14.42 -3.80
CA THR A 214 -26.92 13.70 -4.09
C THR A 214 -26.63 12.24 -4.41
N THR A 215 -27.07 11.35 -3.53
CA THR A 215 -27.02 9.90 -3.71
C THR A 215 -28.10 9.24 -2.84
N ASN A 216 -28.46 8.00 -3.18
CA ASN A 216 -29.48 7.21 -2.48
C ASN A 216 -28.89 6.34 -1.35
N ASP A 217 -27.57 6.32 -1.18
CA ASP A 217 -26.85 5.40 -0.30
C ASP A 217 -26.27 6.05 0.98
N TRP A 218 -26.60 7.31 1.27
CA TRP A 218 -26.19 7.94 2.53
C TRP A 218 -26.71 7.15 3.74
N LYS A 219 -25.80 6.73 4.63
CA LYS A 219 -26.10 6.11 5.92
C LYS A 219 -25.34 6.81 7.03
N THR A 220 -25.91 6.78 8.23
CA THR A 220 -25.22 7.27 9.44
C THR A 220 -24.56 6.09 10.12
N ASN A 221 -23.27 6.18 10.40
CA ASN A 221 -22.51 5.14 11.09
C ASN A 221 -22.69 5.22 12.63
N GLY A 222 -22.07 4.31 13.38
CA GLY A 222 -22.23 4.16 14.83
C GLY A 222 -21.83 5.39 15.65
N VAL A 223 -20.93 6.23 15.12
CA VAL A 223 -20.47 7.48 15.74
C VAL A 223 -21.19 8.73 15.22
N GLY A 224 -22.25 8.55 14.42
CA GLY A 224 -23.11 9.65 13.99
C GLY A 224 -22.66 10.37 12.71
N ARG A 225 -21.68 9.86 11.97
CA ARG A 225 -21.22 10.46 10.69
C ARG A 225 -21.98 9.90 9.52
N ARG A 226 -22.32 10.77 8.55
CA ARG A 226 -22.90 10.34 7.27
C ARG A 226 -21.79 9.83 6.36
N VAL A 227 -21.99 8.65 5.77
CA VAL A 227 -21.06 7.99 4.85
C VAL A 227 -21.85 7.38 3.68
N SER A 228 -21.23 7.37 2.50
CA SER A 228 -21.77 6.83 1.24
C SER A 228 -20.70 6.00 0.55
N HIS A 229 -21.08 4.91 -0.11
CA HIS A 229 -20.14 4.11 -0.93
C HIS A 229 -19.71 4.86 -2.19
N SER A 230 -20.50 5.84 -2.65
CA SER A 230 -20.17 6.69 -3.79
C SER A 230 -19.30 7.89 -3.41
N TYR A 231 -19.42 8.39 -2.17
CA TYR A 231 -18.78 9.64 -1.76
C TYR A 231 -17.82 9.55 -0.57
N GLY A 232 -17.69 8.38 0.07
CA GLY A 232 -17.04 8.24 1.36
C GLY A 232 -17.73 9.15 2.39
N TYR A 233 -16.93 9.91 3.14
CA TYR A 233 -17.42 10.90 4.12
C TYR A 233 -17.89 12.22 3.51
N GLY A 234 -17.79 12.39 2.18
CA GLY A 234 -18.28 13.55 1.44
C GLY A 234 -17.19 14.36 0.76
N LEU A 235 -17.51 15.61 0.44
CA LEU A 235 -16.64 16.51 -0.31
C LEU A 235 -15.50 17.02 0.59
N LEU A 236 -14.25 16.99 0.10
CA LEU A 236 -13.13 17.60 0.83
C LEU A 236 -13.33 19.11 1.01
N ASP A 237 -13.17 19.57 2.24
CA ASP A 237 -13.18 20.98 2.62
C ASP A 237 -11.77 21.42 3.03
N ALA A 238 -11.08 22.15 2.16
CA ALA A 238 -9.72 22.60 2.39
C ALA A 238 -9.59 23.53 3.60
N GLY A 239 -10.59 24.40 3.83
CA GLY A 239 -10.58 25.33 4.96
C GLY A 239 -10.72 24.59 6.29
N ALA A 240 -11.66 23.65 6.36
CA ALA A 240 -11.87 22.82 7.53
C ALA A 240 -10.66 21.90 7.81
N MET A 241 -10.08 21.28 6.76
CA MET A 241 -8.87 20.45 6.88
C MET A 241 -7.69 21.22 7.45
N VAL A 242 -7.39 22.41 6.90
CA VAL A 242 -6.29 23.27 7.38
C VAL A 242 -6.56 23.76 8.81
N ALA A 243 -7.79 24.14 9.12
CA ALA A 243 -8.16 24.60 10.45
C ALA A 243 -7.97 23.49 11.51
N LEU A 244 -8.42 22.27 11.22
CA LEU A 244 -8.26 21.13 12.13
C LEU A 244 -6.79 20.70 12.23
N ALA A 245 -6.05 20.70 11.13
CA ALA A 245 -4.62 20.34 11.09
C ALA A 245 -3.77 21.16 12.07
N ARG A 246 -4.02 22.47 12.19
CA ARG A 246 -3.25 23.38 13.07
C ARG A 246 -3.29 22.99 14.55
N ASN A 247 -4.41 22.41 14.99
CA ASN A 247 -4.64 22.01 16.37
C ASN A 247 -4.73 20.49 16.53
N TRP A 248 -4.30 19.73 15.52
CA TRP A 248 -4.38 18.28 15.53
C TRP A 248 -3.33 17.68 16.47
N THR A 249 -3.78 16.73 17.30
CA THR A 249 -2.88 15.88 18.07
C THR A 249 -2.75 14.55 17.35
N ASN A 250 -1.51 14.17 17.03
CA ASN A 250 -1.26 12.94 16.28
C ASN A 250 -1.86 11.73 16.99
N VAL A 251 -2.47 10.85 16.21
CA VAL A 251 -3.04 9.61 16.73
C VAL A 251 -1.95 8.66 17.23
N GLY A 252 -2.29 7.82 18.20
CA GLY A 252 -1.36 6.82 18.75
C GLY A 252 -0.93 5.76 17.72
N LEU A 253 -0.04 4.88 18.13
CA LEU A 253 0.46 3.77 17.31
C LEU A 253 -0.70 2.93 16.74
N GLN A 254 -0.63 2.62 15.44
CA GLN A 254 -1.62 1.75 14.81
C GLN A 254 -1.54 0.34 15.38
N ARG A 255 -2.68 -0.20 15.80
CA ARG A 255 -2.83 -1.59 16.25
C ARG A 255 -3.54 -2.39 15.17
N LYS A 256 -3.24 -3.69 15.12
CA LYS A 256 -3.83 -4.67 14.19
C LYS A 256 -4.33 -5.89 14.97
N CYS A 257 -5.65 -6.07 15.02
CA CYS A 257 -6.29 -7.25 15.60
C CYS A 257 -6.79 -8.16 14.48
N THR A 258 -6.40 -9.43 14.50
CA THR A 258 -6.75 -10.42 13.47
C THR A 258 -7.55 -11.55 14.10
N LEU A 259 -8.75 -11.79 13.56
CA LEU A 259 -9.74 -12.69 14.14
C LEU A 259 -10.24 -13.66 13.06
N SER A 260 -10.09 -14.97 13.31
CA SER A 260 -10.70 -15.98 12.46
C SER A 260 -12.20 -16.08 12.76
N MET A 261 -13.04 -15.88 11.76
CA MET A 261 -14.49 -15.82 11.90
C MET A 261 -15.17 -17.14 11.55
N VAL A 262 -14.48 -18.00 10.81
CA VAL A 262 -14.98 -19.29 10.34
C VAL A 262 -13.90 -20.35 10.58
N SER A 263 -14.27 -21.48 11.19
CA SER A 263 -13.36 -22.62 11.43
C SER A 263 -13.48 -23.72 10.37
N GLU A 264 -14.60 -23.80 9.65
CA GLU A 264 -14.89 -24.83 8.66
C GLU A 264 -15.58 -24.24 7.42
N PRO A 265 -15.37 -24.80 6.23
CA PRO A 265 -16.00 -24.29 5.01
C PRO A 265 -17.53 -24.22 5.08
N ARG A 266 -18.11 -23.14 4.57
CA ARG A 266 -19.55 -22.86 4.58
C ARG A 266 -20.09 -22.78 3.16
N ASN A 267 -21.14 -23.53 2.86
CA ASN A 267 -21.85 -23.41 1.59
C ASN A 267 -22.52 -22.03 1.52
N ILE A 268 -22.33 -21.32 0.42
CA ILE A 268 -22.91 -19.99 0.20
C ILE A 268 -24.41 -20.12 -0.14
N GLY A 269 -24.80 -21.11 -0.94
CA GLY A 269 -26.18 -21.30 -1.39
C GLY A 269 -26.76 -20.04 -2.04
N SER A 270 -28.02 -19.72 -1.72
CA SER A 270 -28.64 -18.46 -2.15
C SER A 270 -28.29 -17.27 -1.24
N HIS A 271 -28.07 -17.53 0.04
CA HIS A 271 -27.78 -16.53 1.05
C HIS A 271 -27.06 -17.19 2.24
N LEU A 272 -25.89 -16.66 2.61
CA LEU A 272 -25.09 -17.10 3.74
C LEU A 272 -24.90 -15.94 4.72
N VAL A 273 -25.21 -16.18 5.98
CA VAL A 273 -24.99 -15.25 7.08
C VAL A 273 -24.02 -15.88 8.09
N ILE A 274 -22.97 -15.15 8.43
CA ILE A 274 -21.99 -15.54 9.45
C ILE A 274 -21.92 -14.44 10.49
N THR A 275 -22.34 -14.78 11.69
CA THR A 275 -22.39 -13.88 12.82
C THR A 275 -21.46 -14.38 13.93
N LYS A 276 -20.59 -13.52 14.44
CA LYS A 276 -19.69 -13.85 15.54
C LYS A 276 -19.42 -12.63 16.41
N SER A 277 -19.55 -12.81 17.71
CA SER A 277 -19.14 -11.81 18.70
C SER A 277 -17.62 -11.84 18.91
N VAL A 278 -17.01 -10.66 18.92
CA VAL A 278 -15.57 -10.46 19.05
C VAL A 278 -15.26 -9.48 20.19
N ASP A 279 -14.13 -9.69 20.85
CA ASP A 279 -13.62 -8.85 21.94
C ASP A 279 -12.63 -7.78 21.45
N ALA A 280 -12.38 -7.73 20.14
CA ALA A 280 -11.40 -6.86 19.49
C ALA A 280 -9.98 -6.95 20.10
N CYS A 281 -9.56 -8.17 20.47
CA CYS A 281 -8.27 -8.45 21.10
C CYS A 281 -8.12 -7.82 22.50
N ALA A 282 -9.23 -7.71 23.26
CA ALA A 282 -9.21 -7.24 24.65
C ALA A 282 -8.16 -7.98 25.50
N GLY A 283 -7.47 -7.24 26.36
CA GLY A 283 -6.40 -7.76 27.21
C GLY A 283 -5.08 -8.05 26.50
N ARG A 284 -4.94 -7.70 25.21
CA ARG A 284 -3.70 -7.87 24.42
C ARG A 284 -3.15 -6.52 23.95
N PRO A 285 -1.84 -6.42 23.62
CA PRO A 285 -1.24 -5.17 23.12
C PRO A 285 -1.88 -4.63 21.83
N ASN A 286 -2.51 -5.50 21.06
CA ASN A 286 -3.23 -5.15 19.83
C ASN A 286 -4.74 -4.92 20.04
N TYR A 287 -5.19 -4.68 21.28
CA TYR A 287 -6.55 -4.28 21.59
C TYR A 287 -6.92 -2.97 20.88
N ILE A 288 -8.12 -2.92 20.28
CA ILE A 288 -8.63 -1.74 19.57
C ILE A 288 -9.97 -1.33 20.19
N SER A 289 -10.06 -0.06 20.57
CA SER A 289 -11.31 0.57 21.07
C SER A 289 -11.88 1.62 20.11
N SER A 290 -11.09 2.07 19.13
CA SER A 290 -11.50 3.05 18.11
C SER A 290 -10.97 2.60 16.76
N LEU A 291 -11.88 2.22 15.86
CA LEU A 291 -11.56 1.72 14.52
C LEU A 291 -10.99 2.80 13.59
N GLU A 292 -10.15 2.36 12.67
CA GLU A 292 -9.75 3.06 11.46
C GLU A 292 -10.26 2.27 10.24
N HIS A 293 -9.44 1.34 9.75
CA HIS A 293 -9.81 0.43 8.65
C HIS A 293 -10.30 -0.91 9.17
N VAL A 294 -11.24 -1.51 8.45
CA VAL A 294 -11.66 -2.90 8.66
C VAL A 294 -11.49 -3.67 7.37
N GLN A 295 -10.91 -4.87 7.44
CA GLN A 295 -10.84 -5.78 6.29
C GLN A 295 -11.56 -7.09 6.60
N ALA A 296 -12.41 -7.53 5.67
CA ALA A 296 -12.87 -8.90 5.58
C ALA A 296 -12.03 -9.64 4.53
N GLN A 297 -11.06 -10.42 4.99
CA GLN A 297 -10.21 -11.25 4.13
C GLN A 297 -10.92 -12.56 3.86
N LEU A 298 -11.35 -12.73 2.61
CA LEU A 298 -12.20 -13.85 2.19
C LEU A 298 -11.47 -14.76 1.19
N SER A 299 -11.55 -16.05 1.45
CA SER A 299 -11.25 -17.09 0.46
C SER A 299 -12.54 -17.84 0.17
N LEU A 300 -13.02 -17.77 -1.06
CA LEU A 300 -14.23 -18.44 -1.50
C LEU A 300 -14.11 -18.89 -2.95
N PHE A 301 -14.71 -20.04 -3.24
CA PHE A 301 -14.96 -20.51 -4.58
C PHE A 301 -16.41 -20.19 -4.97
N TYR A 302 -16.62 -19.74 -6.20
CA TYR A 302 -17.96 -19.49 -6.72
C TYR A 302 -17.97 -19.65 -8.25
N ASN A 303 -19.02 -20.24 -8.82
CA ASN A 303 -19.08 -20.52 -10.25
C ASN A 303 -19.24 -19.26 -11.13
N ARG A 304 -19.87 -18.20 -10.61
CA ARG A 304 -19.99 -16.89 -11.29
C ARG A 304 -19.86 -15.74 -10.30
N ARG A 305 -18.65 -15.21 -10.15
CA ARG A 305 -18.28 -14.22 -9.12
C ARG A 305 -19.13 -12.95 -9.15
N GLY A 306 -19.50 -12.45 -10.33
CA GLY A 306 -20.31 -11.24 -10.49
C GLY A 306 -21.74 -11.30 -9.94
N ASN A 307 -22.23 -12.49 -9.63
CA ASN A 307 -23.54 -12.69 -9.01
C ASN A 307 -23.53 -12.56 -7.48
N LEU A 308 -22.36 -12.34 -6.88
CA LEU A 308 -22.24 -12.16 -5.45
C LEU A 308 -22.47 -10.70 -5.05
N ALA A 309 -23.21 -10.50 -3.98
CA ALA A 309 -23.16 -9.28 -3.18
C ALA A 309 -22.65 -9.64 -1.78
N ILE A 310 -21.71 -8.86 -1.25
CA ILE A 310 -21.06 -9.13 0.04
C ILE A 310 -21.21 -7.90 0.92
N TYR A 311 -21.68 -8.10 2.15
CA TYR A 311 -21.87 -7.04 3.13
C TYR A 311 -21.25 -7.41 4.47
N LEU A 312 -20.73 -6.41 5.17
CA LEU A 312 -20.23 -6.53 6.53
C LEU A 312 -20.96 -5.54 7.42
N ILE A 313 -21.50 -6.02 8.54
CA ILE A 313 -22.23 -5.23 9.53
C ILE A 313 -21.40 -5.17 10.80
N SER A 314 -21.12 -3.94 11.27
CA SER A 314 -20.43 -3.69 12.54
C SER A 314 -21.34 -3.91 13.75
N PRO A 315 -20.79 -4.05 14.97
CA PRO A 315 -21.57 -4.18 16.20
C PRO A 315 -22.52 -3.01 16.47
N GLN A 316 -22.22 -1.83 15.92
CA GLN A 316 -23.06 -0.64 16.03
C GLN A 316 -24.08 -0.51 14.89
N GLY A 317 -24.20 -1.51 14.02
CA GLY A 317 -25.20 -1.58 12.96
C GLY A 317 -24.80 -0.92 11.64
N THR A 318 -23.55 -0.48 11.49
CA THR A 318 -23.06 0.11 10.24
C THR A 318 -22.88 -0.99 9.19
N ARG A 319 -23.66 -0.94 8.11
CA ARG A 319 -23.62 -1.92 7.01
C ARG A 319 -22.77 -1.42 5.85
N SER A 320 -21.65 -2.08 5.63
CA SER A 320 -20.72 -1.83 4.53
C SER A 320 -20.92 -2.83 3.39
N THR A 321 -21.28 -2.35 2.21
CA THR A 321 -21.18 -3.10 0.97
C THR A 321 -19.71 -3.31 0.61
N LEU A 322 -19.23 -4.54 0.79
CA LEU A 322 -17.87 -4.95 0.44
C LEU A 322 -17.76 -5.28 -1.06
N LEU A 323 -18.81 -5.85 -1.63
CA LEU A 323 -18.91 -6.14 -3.06
C LEU A 323 -20.35 -5.94 -3.51
N ALA A 324 -20.54 -5.10 -4.53
CA ALA A 324 -21.81 -5.01 -5.25
C ALA A 324 -21.84 -6.03 -6.41
N PRO A 325 -23.02 -6.45 -6.89
CA PRO A 325 -23.12 -7.30 -8.08
C PRO A 325 -22.44 -6.66 -9.29
N ARG A 326 -21.65 -7.45 -10.01
CA ARG A 326 -20.93 -7.03 -11.22
C ARG A 326 -21.37 -7.87 -12.41
N PRO A 327 -22.35 -7.43 -13.21
CA PRO A 327 -22.96 -8.24 -14.27
C PRO A 327 -21.98 -8.78 -15.31
N HIS A 328 -20.87 -8.09 -15.55
CA HIS A 328 -19.84 -8.47 -16.52
C HIS A 328 -18.78 -9.43 -15.97
N ASP A 329 -18.78 -9.70 -14.67
CA ASP A 329 -17.86 -10.65 -14.04
C ASP A 329 -18.40 -12.09 -14.10
N TYR A 330 -18.02 -12.81 -15.15
CA TYR A 330 -18.36 -14.22 -15.35
C TYR A 330 -17.31 -15.19 -14.78
N SER A 331 -16.33 -14.70 -13.99
CA SER A 331 -15.23 -15.52 -13.49
C SER A 331 -15.71 -16.62 -12.54
N SER A 332 -15.09 -17.80 -12.65
CA SER A 332 -15.27 -18.93 -11.73
C SER A 332 -14.11 -19.07 -10.73
N GLU A 333 -13.16 -18.13 -10.73
CA GLU A 333 -11.99 -18.17 -9.84
C GLU A 333 -12.34 -17.84 -8.39
N GLY A 334 -13.50 -17.22 -8.15
CA GLY A 334 -13.89 -16.74 -6.82
C GLY A 334 -12.96 -15.65 -6.29
N PHE A 335 -12.72 -15.66 -4.98
CA PHE A 335 -11.75 -14.79 -4.31
C PHE A 335 -10.78 -15.65 -3.52
N SER A 336 -9.49 -15.35 -3.59
CA SER A 336 -8.45 -16.07 -2.85
C SER A 336 -7.72 -15.08 -1.94
N ASP A 337 -7.93 -15.19 -0.64
CA ASP A 337 -7.36 -14.29 0.38
C ASP A 337 -7.53 -12.80 0.03
N TRP A 338 -8.70 -12.45 -0.51
CA TRP A 338 -8.98 -11.08 -0.95
C TRP A 338 -9.46 -10.23 0.22
N ALA A 339 -8.75 -9.14 0.49
CA ALA A 339 -8.96 -8.29 1.65
C ALA A 339 -9.93 -7.13 1.34
N PHE A 340 -11.24 -7.39 1.27
CA PHE A 340 -12.23 -6.34 1.12
C PHE A 340 -12.14 -5.35 2.28
N MET A 341 -11.97 -4.05 2.00
CA MET A 341 -11.77 -3.03 3.02
C MET A 341 -13.00 -2.12 3.15
N THR A 342 -13.25 -1.66 4.38
CA THR A 342 -14.22 -0.61 4.65
C THR A 342 -13.67 0.46 5.60
N THR A 343 -13.97 1.71 5.29
CA THR A 343 -13.72 2.90 6.12
C THR A 343 -14.98 3.34 6.87
N HIS A 344 -16.15 2.79 6.59
CA HIS A 344 -17.44 3.34 7.04
C HIS A 344 -17.65 3.26 8.56
N SER A 345 -16.98 2.33 9.22
CA SER A 345 -16.99 2.16 10.69
C SER A 345 -15.87 2.92 11.40
N TRP A 346 -15.27 3.94 10.78
CA TRP A 346 -14.21 4.73 11.42
C TRP A 346 -14.68 5.37 12.74
N ASP A 347 -13.82 5.30 13.75
CA ASP A 347 -14.02 5.64 15.17
C ASP A 347 -15.05 4.78 15.93
N GLU A 348 -15.65 3.75 15.34
CA GLU A 348 -16.52 2.84 16.07
C GLU A 348 -15.74 1.95 17.05
N ASP A 349 -16.35 1.63 18.20
CA ASP A 349 -15.90 0.52 19.06
C ASP A 349 -16.21 -0.81 18.34
N PRO A 350 -15.19 -1.64 18.02
CA PRO A 350 -15.38 -2.87 17.27
C PRO A 350 -15.83 -4.07 18.13
N ARG A 351 -15.99 -3.92 19.45
CA ARG A 351 -16.42 -5.01 20.33
C ARG A 351 -17.89 -5.34 20.13
N GLY A 352 -18.19 -6.63 20.14
CA GLY A 352 -19.54 -7.15 19.97
C GLY A 352 -19.70 -7.92 18.66
N GLU A 353 -20.92 -7.96 18.16
CA GLU A 353 -21.32 -8.86 17.09
C GLU A 353 -21.01 -8.29 15.69
N TRP A 354 -20.19 -9.01 14.93
CA TRP A 354 -19.98 -8.74 13.51
C TRP A 354 -20.76 -9.75 12.68
N THR A 355 -21.39 -9.27 11.60
CA THR A 355 -22.13 -10.12 10.66
C THR A 355 -21.62 -9.93 9.24
N LEU A 356 -21.24 -11.04 8.59
CA LEU A 356 -20.96 -11.11 7.16
C LEU A 356 -22.15 -11.72 6.44
N GLU A 357 -22.64 -11.03 5.41
CA GLU A 357 -23.70 -11.51 4.52
C GLU A 357 -23.12 -11.72 3.12
N ILE A 358 -23.34 -12.91 2.54
CA ILE A 358 -23.02 -13.21 1.15
C ILE A 358 -24.33 -13.63 0.47
N GLU A 359 -24.77 -12.81 -0.46
CA GLU A 359 -26.01 -13.00 -1.23
C GLU A 359 -25.70 -13.36 -2.67
N ASN A 360 -26.51 -14.25 -3.22
CA ASN A 360 -26.52 -14.56 -4.64
C ASN A 360 -27.70 -13.87 -5.32
N VAL A 361 -27.41 -12.88 -6.16
CA VAL A 361 -28.47 -12.08 -6.82
C VAL A 361 -29.10 -12.76 -8.05
N ALA A 362 -28.53 -13.87 -8.54
CA ALA A 362 -29.04 -14.60 -9.70
C ALA A 362 -29.98 -15.77 -9.34
N GLY A 363 -30.15 -16.08 -8.04
CA GLY A 363 -31.02 -17.18 -7.57
C GLY A 363 -30.36 -18.56 -7.52
N THR A 364 -31.13 -19.62 -7.31
CA THR A 364 -30.68 -20.91 -6.75
C THR A 364 -29.73 -21.78 -7.58
N ASN A 365 -29.36 -21.39 -8.80
CA ASN A 365 -28.57 -22.25 -9.71
C ASN A 365 -27.05 -22.09 -9.55
N ASP A 366 -26.60 -21.00 -8.92
CA ASP A 366 -25.18 -20.82 -8.61
C ASP A 366 -24.80 -21.55 -7.32
N TYR A 367 -23.51 -21.89 -7.22
CA TYR A 367 -22.97 -22.65 -6.12
C TYR A 367 -21.57 -22.17 -5.78
N GLY A 368 -21.25 -22.26 -4.50
CA GLY A 368 -19.92 -21.98 -4.02
C GLY A 368 -19.79 -22.16 -2.51
N THR A 369 -18.56 -22.03 -2.06
CA THR A 369 -18.18 -22.32 -0.68
C THR A 369 -17.21 -21.25 -0.21
N LEU A 370 -17.53 -20.64 0.92
CA LEU A 370 -16.61 -19.81 1.68
C LEU A 370 -15.72 -20.73 2.51
N THR A 371 -14.41 -20.71 2.26
CA THR A 371 -13.44 -21.56 2.97
C THR A 371 -12.76 -20.83 4.12
N GLN A 372 -12.55 -19.52 3.99
CA GLN A 372 -11.91 -18.70 5.00
C GLN A 372 -12.56 -17.32 5.09
N PHE A 373 -12.76 -16.87 6.32
CA PHE A 373 -13.08 -15.48 6.63
C PHE A 373 -12.24 -15.04 7.83
N THR A 374 -11.32 -14.12 7.58
CA THR A 374 -10.53 -13.43 8.60
C THR A 374 -10.99 -11.98 8.69
N LEU A 375 -11.46 -11.57 9.86
CA LEU A 375 -11.73 -10.17 10.17
C LEU A 375 -10.46 -9.52 10.69
N VAL A 376 -9.99 -8.47 10.01
CA VAL A 376 -8.82 -7.70 10.42
C VAL A 376 -9.25 -6.29 10.75
N LEU A 377 -9.01 -5.90 12.00
CA LEU A 377 -9.34 -4.59 12.53
C LEU A 377 -8.05 -3.79 12.68
N TYR A 378 -8.07 -2.55 12.17
CA TYR A 378 -7.02 -1.56 12.38
C TYR A 378 -7.57 -0.41 13.21
N GLY A 379 -6.76 0.17 14.07
CA GLY A 379 -7.18 1.31 14.86
C GLY A 379 -6.26 1.65 16.01
N THR A 380 -6.84 2.32 17.00
CA THR A 380 -6.13 2.72 18.23
C THR A 380 -6.89 2.20 19.46
N SER A 381 -6.23 2.25 20.61
CA SER A 381 -6.91 2.20 21.90
C SER A 381 -6.59 3.48 22.66
N SER A 382 -7.53 3.93 23.48
CA SER A 382 -7.33 4.97 24.50
C SER A 382 -6.39 4.50 25.61
N ASP A 383 -6.14 3.20 25.70
CA ASP A 383 -5.17 2.66 26.64
C ASP A 383 -3.76 3.03 26.13
N SER A 384 -3.21 4.12 26.70
CA SER A 384 -1.92 3.93 27.36
C SER A 384 -2.04 2.60 28.09
N VAL A 385 -1.31 1.58 27.67
CA VAL A 385 -1.12 0.41 28.52
C VAL A 385 -0.28 0.93 29.68
N ASP A 386 -0.96 1.59 30.60
CA ASP A 386 -0.72 1.46 32.01
C ASP A 386 -0.64 -0.05 32.22
N LEU A 387 0.58 -0.56 32.34
CA LEU A 387 0.88 -1.91 32.82
C LEU A 387 0.50 -2.04 34.30
N SER A 388 -0.62 -1.42 34.69
CA SER A 388 -1.15 -1.27 36.04
C SER A 388 -2.65 -1.59 36.02
N GLY A 389 -2.96 -2.81 35.59
CA GLY A 389 -4.25 -3.45 35.86
C GLY A 389 -4.21 -4.88 35.33
N SER A 390 -3.93 -5.91 36.13
CA SER A 390 -4.62 -6.24 37.36
C SER A 390 -3.75 -7.02 38.34
N ASP A 391 -3.44 -6.43 39.49
CA ASP A 391 -3.85 -7.04 40.74
C ASP A 391 -4.23 -5.92 41.72
N SER A 392 -5.42 -6.05 42.28
CA SER A 392 -5.97 -5.12 43.26
C SER A 392 -5.20 -5.27 44.58
N SER A 393 -4.18 -4.45 44.78
CA SER A 393 -3.79 -3.97 46.11
C SER A 393 -3.04 -2.64 45.98
N GLN A 394 -3.23 -1.77 46.96
CA GLN A 394 -2.76 -0.38 47.07
C GLN A 394 -1.30 -0.13 46.62
N PRO A 395 -0.92 1.12 46.27
CA PRO A 395 0.48 1.46 45.98
C PRO A 395 1.31 1.22 47.25
N SER A 396 2.06 0.12 47.25
CA SER A 396 3.10 -0.10 48.25
C SER A 396 4.24 0.87 47.95
N ASN A 397 4.36 1.82 48.86
CA ASN A 397 5.32 2.91 48.91
C ASN A 397 6.75 2.40 49.17
N GLY A 398 7.28 1.51 48.30
CA GLY A 398 8.44 0.69 48.66
C GLY A 398 9.49 0.39 47.58
N SER A 399 9.34 0.84 46.33
CA SER A 399 10.31 0.53 45.26
C SER A 399 11.45 1.55 45.12
N CYS A 400 11.28 2.74 45.70
CA CYS A 400 12.20 3.87 45.52
C CYS A 400 12.34 4.68 46.81
N LYS A 401 13.59 4.95 47.24
CA LYS A 401 13.90 5.98 48.23
C LYS A 401 14.05 7.32 47.50
N THR A 402 13.23 8.30 47.87
CA THR A 402 13.24 9.64 47.29
C THR A 402 13.94 10.63 48.21
N PHE A 403 14.61 11.63 47.62
CA PHE A 403 15.01 12.84 48.31
C PHE A 403 14.06 13.95 47.85
N ASP A 404 13.27 14.50 48.77
CA ASP A 404 12.33 15.61 48.53
C ASP A 404 11.18 15.34 47.52
N ASN A 405 10.59 14.14 47.60
CA ASN A 405 9.31 13.75 46.97
C ASN A 405 9.16 13.90 45.44
N GLN A 406 10.23 14.16 44.68
CA GLN A 406 10.14 14.27 43.20
C GLN A 406 11.23 13.52 42.43
N MET A 407 12.29 13.02 43.09
CA MET A 407 13.38 12.29 42.41
C MET A 407 13.78 11.02 43.18
N CYS A 408 13.83 9.89 42.45
CA CYS A 408 14.33 8.64 42.99
C CYS A 408 15.86 8.62 43.02
N VAL A 409 16.44 8.39 44.21
CA VAL A 409 17.90 8.35 44.40
C VAL A 409 18.45 6.95 44.63
N GLU A 410 17.64 6.04 45.17
CA GLU A 410 18.05 4.66 45.44
C GLU A 410 16.86 3.70 45.27
N CYS A 411 17.02 2.68 44.43
CA CYS A 411 16.00 1.65 44.22
C CYS A 411 16.13 0.52 45.25
N SER A 412 15.00 -0.07 45.63
CA SER A 412 14.99 -1.26 46.49
C SER A 412 15.67 -2.45 45.81
N PRO A 413 16.24 -3.42 46.57
CA PRO A 413 16.91 -4.59 46.00
C PRO A 413 16.03 -5.32 44.98
N GLY A 414 16.58 -5.59 43.78
CA GLY A 414 15.85 -6.20 42.66
C GLY A 414 15.33 -5.21 41.60
N PHE A 415 15.54 -3.91 41.79
CA PHE A 415 15.21 -2.85 40.82
C PHE A 415 16.47 -2.05 40.44
N PHE A 416 16.48 -1.51 39.22
CA PHE A 416 17.56 -0.71 38.64
C PHE A 416 17.07 0.70 38.37
N LEU A 417 17.90 1.70 38.67
CA LEU A 417 17.56 3.10 38.37
C LEU A 417 17.70 3.37 36.86
N PHE A 418 16.66 3.91 36.24
CA PHE A 418 16.66 4.35 34.85
C PHE A 418 15.88 5.66 34.72
N ARG A 419 16.57 6.75 34.31
CA ARG A 419 15.98 8.07 34.09
C ARG A 419 15.02 8.55 35.20
N GLN A 420 15.44 8.35 36.46
CA GLN A 420 14.73 8.76 37.69
C GLN A 420 13.61 7.83 38.18
N ASP A 421 13.40 6.68 37.53
CA ASP A 421 12.45 5.63 37.94
C ASP A 421 13.16 4.29 38.20
N CYS A 422 12.57 3.45 39.04
CA CYS A 422 13.08 2.10 39.33
C CYS A 422 12.39 1.05 38.45
N VAL A 423 13.17 0.41 37.57
CA VAL A 423 12.70 -0.63 36.64
C VAL A 423 13.19 -2.02 37.06
N THR A 424 12.39 -3.06 36.82
CA THR A 424 12.78 -4.46 37.10
C THR A 424 13.74 -5.03 36.05
N SER A 425 13.75 -4.46 34.85
CA SER A 425 14.67 -4.81 33.76
C SER A 425 15.06 -3.56 32.96
N CYS A 426 16.33 -3.48 32.55
CA CYS A 426 16.81 -2.35 31.76
C CYS A 426 16.26 -2.40 30.32
N PRO A 427 15.82 -1.26 29.75
CA PRO A 427 15.32 -1.21 28.39
C PRO A 427 16.43 -1.47 27.35
N PRO A 428 16.08 -1.81 26.09
CA PRO A 428 17.05 -2.02 25.02
C PRO A 428 18.04 -0.85 24.88
N GLY A 429 19.31 -1.15 24.65
CA GLY A 429 20.41 -0.18 24.68
C GLY A 429 21.01 0.09 26.06
N PHE A 430 20.47 -0.53 27.13
CA PHE A 430 21.00 -0.44 28.49
C PHE A 430 21.12 -1.82 29.14
N THR A 431 22.01 -1.96 30.12
CA THR A 431 22.23 -3.17 30.91
C THR A 431 22.38 -2.86 32.39
N ALA A 432 22.12 -3.84 33.24
CA ALA A 432 22.23 -3.70 34.68
C ALA A 432 23.70 -3.55 35.11
N GLY A 433 24.02 -2.53 35.90
CA GLY A 433 25.36 -2.36 36.46
C GLY A 433 25.40 -1.47 37.69
N SER A 434 26.54 -1.47 38.38
CA SER A 434 26.75 -0.67 39.58
C SER A 434 27.60 0.57 39.26
N GLN A 435 27.09 1.77 39.53
CA GLN A 435 27.84 3.02 39.37
C GLN A 435 28.21 3.61 40.75
N PRO A 436 29.49 3.97 41.00
CA PRO A 436 29.90 4.67 42.21
C PRO A 436 29.47 6.14 42.19
N LEU A 437 28.90 6.64 43.29
CA LEU A 437 28.58 8.06 43.47
C LEU A 437 29.87 8.84 43.80
N GLY A 438 30.38 9.61 42.84
CA GLY A 438 31.61 10.40 43.03
C GLY A 438 31.35 11.79 43.63
N PHE A 439 31.88 12.07 44.81
CA PHE A 439 32.15 13.42 45.31
C PHE A 439 33.67 13.65 45.34
N PRO A 440 34.19 14.81 44.89
CA PRO A 440 35.58 15.15 45.12
C PRO A 440 35.77 15.64 46.56
N GLU A 441 36.96 15.34 47.10
CA GLU A 441 37.51 15.77 48.40
C GLU A 441 37.21 14.89 49.63
N GLY A 442 38.18 14.02 49.93
CA GLY A 442 38.84 14.06 51.23
C GLY A 442 38.17 13.33 52.38
N ASN A 443 38.04 12.00 52.31
CA ASN A 443 38.47 11.05 53.35
C ASN A 443 37.98 9.63 53.01
N SER A 444 38.80 8.64 53.35
CA SER A 444 38.60 7.22 53.11
C SER A 444 37.31 6.69 53.76
N VAL A 445 36.26 6.50 52.95
CA VAL A 445 35.05 5.72 53.27
C VAL A 445 34.67 4.96 52.00
N GLU A 446 34.25 3.69 52.13
CA GLU A 446 33.78 2.84 51.03
C GLU A 446 32.66 3.55 50.25
N ILE A 447 32.85 3.73 48.95
CA ILE A 447 31.92 4.46 48.08
C ILE A 447 30.66 3.59 47.88
N PRO A 448 29.44 4.07 48.21
CA PRO A 448 28.23 3.32 47.92
C PRO A 448 28.03 3.23 46.40
N SER A 449 27.84 2.00 45.90
CA SER A 449 27.50 1.75 44.50
C SER A 449 25.99 1.58 44.35
N VAL A 450 25.39 2.27 43.38
CA VAL A 450 23.95 2.19 43.09
C VAL A 450 23.73 1.34 41.85
N GLN A 451 22.76 0.43 41.91
CA GLN A 451 22.34 -0.39 40.77
C GLN A 451 21.54 0.47 39.78
N THR A 452 22.09 0.68 38.58
CA THR A 452 21.56 1.55 37.55
C THR A 452 21.63 0.88 36.19
N CYS A 453 20.78 1.31 35.26
CA CYS A 453 20.87 0.90 33.88
C CYS A 453 21.97 1.70 33.17
N LEU A 454 23.09 1.03 32.89
CA LEU A 454 24.23 1.58 32.16
C LEU A 454 24.03 1.43 30.65
N PRO A 455 24.41 2.42 29.83
CA PRO A 455 24.29 2.31 28.39
C PRO A 455 25.20 1.20 27.85
N CYS A 456 24.69 0.44 26.89
CA CYS A 456 25.50 -0.51 26.13
C CYS A 456 26.55 0.22 25.29
N HIS A 457 27.63 -0.49 24.94
CA HIS A 457 28.58 0.02 23.95
C HIS A 457 27.85 0.34 22.64
N SER A 458 28.25 1.41 21.95
CA SER A 458 27.53 1.93 20.77
C SER A 458 27.49 0.96 19.58
N SER A 459 28.28 -0.11 19.61
CA SER A 459 28.27 -1.19 18.62
C SER A 459 27.18 -2.23 18.86
N CYS A 460 26.58 -2.29 20.06
CA CYS A 460 25.56 -3.27 20.44
C CYS A 460 24.17 -2.65 20.44
N LEU A 461 23.15 -3.44 20.10
CA LEU A 461 21.74 -3.08 20.26
C LEU A 461 21.22 -3.49 21.65
N THR A 462 21.62 -4.67 22.13
CA THR A 462 21.45 -5.11 23.54
C THR A 462 22.77 -5.73 24.01
N CYS A 463 23.04 -5.69 25.31
CA CYS A 463 24.31 -6.15 25.87
C CYS A 463 24.14 -6.76 27.27
N ALA A 464 25.00 -7.72 27.61
CA ALA A 464 25.09 -8.29 28.96
C ALA A 464 25.96 -7.42 29.89
N SER A 465 26.89 -6.64 29.32
CA SER A 465 27.68 -5.65 30.04
C SER A 465 27.94 -4.41 29.14
N PRO A 466 28.35 -3.26 29.69
CA PRO A 466 28.72 -2.08 28.90
C PRO A 466 29.93 -2.28 27.97
N SER A 467 30.58 -3.45 28.00
CA SER A 467 31.70 -3.82 27.14
C SER A 467 31.30 -3.95 25.67
N SER A 468 32.24 -3.64 24.78
CA SER A 468 32.08 -3.87 23.33
C SER A 468 32.04 -5.35 22.94
N ALA A 469 32.45 -6.24 23.84
CA ALA A 469 32.55 -7.69 23.65
C ALA A 469 31.43 -8.50 24.33
N ASP A 470 30.44 -7.83 24.92
CA ASP A 470 29.30 -8.48 25.59
C ASP A 470 27.96 -8.12 24.93
N CYS A 471 27.95 -7.98 23.60
CA CYS A 471 26.72 -7.75 22.86
C CYS A 471 25.83 -9.01 22.88
N LEU A 472 24.52 -8.82 23.13
CA LEU A 472 23.49 -9.86 23.03
C LEU A 472 22.70 -9.75 21.71
N SER A 473 22.66 -8.55 21.13
CA SER A 473 22.11 -8.32 19.78
C SER A 473 22.81 -7.13 19.12
N CYS A 474 22.78 -7.11 17.79
CA CYS A 474 23.46 -6.11 16.99
C CYS A 474 22.49 -5.17 16.27
N PRO A 475 22.93 -3.92 15.98
CA PRO A 475 22.19 -3.00 15.13
C PRO A 475 21.99 -3.57 13.71
N PRO A 476 21.01 -3.05 12.95
CA PRO A 476 20.79 -3.42 11.55
C PRO A 476 22.09 -3.34 10.73
N HIS A 477 22.30 -4.30 9.82
CA HIS A 477 23.52 -4.43 8.99
C HIS A 477 24.81 -4.82 9.73
N SER A 478 24.70 -5.29 10.97
CA SER A 478 25.77 -5.96 11.71
C SER A 478 25.28 -7.33 12.20
N HIS A 479 26.19 -8.27 12.38
CA HIS A 479 25.87 -9.58 12.97
C HIS A 479 26.69 -9.80 14.23
N LEU A 480 26.12 -10.55 15.17
CA LEU A 480 26.80 -10.91 16.40
C LEU A 480 27.77 -12.04 16.11
N ASP A 481 29.05 -11.83 16.43
CA ASP A 481 30.01 -12.93 16.50
C ASP A 481 29.87 -13.63 17.86
N PRO A 482 29.35 -14.86 17.91
CA PRO A 482 29.12 -15.56 19.18
C PRO A 482 30.41 -15.93 19.91
N PHE A 483 31.58 -15.86 19.26
CA PHE A 483 32.85 -16.23 19.89
C PHE A 483 33.54 -15.05 20.58
N SER A 484 33.46 -13.85 19.98
CA SER A 484 34.01 -12.62 20.57
C SER A 484 32.98 -11.78 21.31
N GLY A 485 31.68 -12.08 21.16
CA GLY A 485 30.56 -11.30 21.71
C GLY A 485 30.50 -9.87 21.16
N THR A 486 31.16 -9.60 20.04
CA THR A 486 31.19 -8.29 19.36
C THR A 486 30.24 -8.26 18.17
N CYS A 487 29.77 -7.06 17.82
CA CYS A 487 29.00 -6.85 16.59
C CYS A 487 29.93 -6.47 15.43
N LEU A 488 29.93 -7.29 14.39
CA LEU A 488 30.76 -7.10 13.20
C LEU A 488 29.92 -6.52 12.05
N HIS A 489 30.38 -5.39 11.50
CA HIS A 489 29.74 -4.69 10.39
C HIS A 489 29.85 -5.51 9.09
N GLN A 490 28.73 -5.66 8.38
CA GLN A 490 28.72 -6.38 7.11
C GLN A 490 29.28 -5.48 5.99
N ASN A 491 30.55 -5.67 5.64
CA ASN A 491 31.06 -5.13 4.38
C ASN A 491 30.52 -5.98 3.21
N GLN A 492 30.04 -5.34 2.14
CA GLN A 492 29.34 -5.95 1.00
C GLN A 492 30.19 -6.92 0.13
N ILE A 493 31.28 -7.50 0.65
CA ILE A 493 32.11 -8.46 -0.06
C ILE A 493 32.29 -9.68 0.84
N GLN A 494 31.23 -10.46 1.03
CA GLN A 494 31.24 -11.90 1.34
C GLN A 494 29.82 -12.37 1.67
N ARG A 495 29.06 -12.74 0.62
CA ARG A 495 28.01 -13.75 0.72
C ARG A 495 28.56 -14.99 0.03
N GLU A 496 29.04 -15.96 0.80
CA GLU A 496 29.11 -17.35 0.36
C GLU A 496 27.91 -18.11 0.90
N SER A 497 27.32 -18.92 0.02
CA SER A 497 26.26 -19.89 0.30
C SER A 497 26.75 -21.00 1.23
N PRO A 498 25.88 -21.69 1.99
CA PRO A 498 26.30 -22.50 3.12
C PRO A 498 26.96 -23.81 2.66
N GLY A 499 28.21 -24.02 3.08
CA GLY A 499 28.91 -25.29 3.01
C GLY A 499 30.35 -25.21 3.54
N SER A 500 30.61 -25.95 4.62
CA SER A 500 31.91 -26.36 5.20
C SER A 500 32.77 -25.39 6.05
N VAL A 501 32.66 -25.59 7.37
CA VAL A 501 33.67 -25.80 8.43
C VAL A 501 35.07 -25.13 8.32
N ALA A 502 35.34 -24.35 9.38
CA ALA A 502 36.52 -23.69 9.97
C ALA A 502 37.94 -24.33 9.77
N ILE A 503 38.98 -23.55 9.35
CA ILE A 503 40.04 -22.78 10.12
C ILE A 503 41.38 -23.56 10.26
N PRO A 504 42.61 -22.97 10.28
CA PRO A 504 43.15 -21.68 9.80
C PRO A 504 44.55 -21.74 9.09
N SER A 505 45.07 -20.54 8.75
CA SER A 505 46.45 -20.11 8.44
C SER A 505 47.65 -21.00 8.81
N ASP A 506 48.63 -21.20 7.92
CA ASP A 506 49.87 -20.40 7.79
C ASP A 506 50.98 -21.15 7.01
N SER A 507 51.76 -20.43 6.19
CA SER A 507 53.12 -20.72 5.67
C SER A 507 53.45 -21.99 4.80
N SER A 508 54.24 -21.73 3.74
CA SER A 508 55.16 -22.62 2.98
C SER A 508 54.58 -23.68 2.00
N GLY A 509 55.04 -23.66 0.74
CA GLY A 509 54.87 -24.78 -0.21
C GLY A 509 55.74 -26.01 0.17
N PRO A 510 55.83 -27.10 -0.64
CA PRO A 510 55.34 -27.33 -2.01
C PRO A 510 54.57 -28.67 -2.24
N VAL A 511 53.92 -28.76 -3.41
CA VAL A 511 53.73 -29.95 -4.29
C VAL A 511 53.31 -31.30 -3.67
N MET A 512 52.12 -31.79 -4.02
CA MET A 512 51.99 -33.09 -4.69
C MET A 512 50.68 -33.21 -5.50
N LEU A 513 50.83 -33.75 -6.71
CA LEU A 513 49.80 -34.00 -7.71
C LEU A 513 48.71 -34.97 -7.21
N GLU A 514 47.48 -34.77 -7.67
CA GLU A 514 46.69 -35.87 -8.24
C GLU A 514 45.67 -35.39 -9.29
N LEU A 515 45.29 -36.33 -10.15
CA LEU A 515 45.02 -36.18 -11.58
C LEU A 515 43.54 -35.89 -11.88
N SER A 516 43.23 -34.72 -12.47
CA SER A 516 41.86 -34.41 -12.91
C SER A 516 41.51 -35.12 -14.23
N SER A 517 40.55 -36.04 -14.15
CA SER A 517 39.84 -36.66 -15.28
C SER A 517 39.13 -35.61 -16.15
N ARG A 518 39.47 -35.53 -17.46
CA ARG A 518 38.85 -34.65 -18.47
C ARG A 518 37.49 -35.15 -19.00
N LEU A 519 36.84 -36.08 -18.32
CA LEU A 519 35.58 -36.67 -18.76
C LEU A 519 34.38 -35.70 -18.74
N PRO A 520 34.20 -34.80 -17.73
CA PRO A 520 33.01 -33.95 -17.65
C PRO A 520 32.95 -32.88 -18.75
N VAL A 521 34.10 -32.32 -19.10
CA VAL A 521 34.20 -31.25 -20.11
C VAL A 521 33.88 -31.78 -21.51
N LEU A 522 34.30 -33.00 -21.82
CA LEU A 522 34.07 -33.62 -23.12
C LEU A 522 32.58 -33.96 -23.33
N VAL A 523 31.90 -34.40 -22.26
CA VAL A 523 30.44 -34.64 -22.27
C VAL A 523 29.64 -33.34 -22.42
N ALA A 524 30.08 -32.26 -21.77
CA ALA A 524 29.44 -30.96 -21.88
C ALA A 524 29.55 -30.37 -23.30
N VAL A 525 30.74 -30.47 -23.92
CA VAL A 525 30.96 -29.96 -25.28
C VAL A 525 30.16 -30.77 -26.31
N LEU A 526 30.11 -32.10 -26.19
CA LEU A 526 29.31 -32.94 -27.08
C LEU A 526 27.81 -32.70 -26.92
N SER A 527 27.34 -32.44 -25.70
CA SER A 527 25.93 -32.10 -25.44
C SER A 527 25.55 -30.76 -26.06
N CYS A 528 26.39 -29.73 -25.92
CA CYS A 528 26.15 -28.43 -26.57
C CYS A 528 26.14 -28.55 -28.10
N ALA A 529 27.05 -29.33 -28.69
CA ALA A 529 27.08 -29.54 -30.14
C ALA A 529 25.81 -30.23 -30.65
N PHE A 530 25.27 -31.20 -29.91
CA PHE A 530 24.03 -31.89 -30.26
C PHE A 530 22.80 -30.98 -30.18
N ILE A 531 22.73 -30.11 -29.16
CA ILE A 531 21.63 -29.14 -29.02
C ILE A 531 21.65 -28.12 -30.18
N VAL A 532 22.83 -27.62 -30.56
CA VAL A 532 22.92 -26.69 -31.71
C VAL A 532 22.53 -27.36 -33.01
N ALA A 533 22.99 -28.60 -33.25
CA ALA A 533 22.64 -29.35 -34.47
C ALA A 533 21.13 -29.62 -34.59
N THR A 534 20.46 -29.93 -33.48
CA THR A 534 19.01 -30.15 -33.46
C THR A 534 18.23 -28.86 -33.73
N PHE A 535 18.64 -27.72 -33.17
CA PHE A 535 18.04 -26.43 -33.48
C PHE A 535 18.18 -26.04 -34.96
N VAL A 536 19.36 -26.25 -35.55
CA VAL A 536 19.60 -25.99 -36.97
C VAL A 536 18.73 -26.91 -37.84
N GLY A 537 18.62 -28.19 -37.50
CA GLY A 537 17.77 -29.15 -38.21
C GLY A 537 16.28 -28.77 -38.18
N ILE A 538 15.76 -28.36 -37.02
CA ILE A 538 14.38 -27.89 -36.86
C ILE A 538 14.16 -26.61 -37.66
N PHE A 539 15.10 -25.66 -37.61
CA PHE A 539 15.00 -24.41 -38.36
C PHE A 539 14.96 -24.66 -39.87
N VAL A 540 15.79 -25.56 -40.40
CA VAL A 540 15.78 -25.93 -41.83
C VAL A 540 14.48 -26.63 -42.22
N MET A 541 13.96 -27.53 -41.37
CA MET A 541 12.67 -28.18 -41.61
C MET A 541 11.50 -27.19 -41.67
N LEU A 542 11.49 -26.20 -40.77
CA LEU A 542 10.47 -25.14 -40.77
C LEU A 542 10.56 -24.25 -42.02
N GLN A 543 11.77 -23.96 -42.51
CA GLN A 543 11.97 -23.21 -43.76
C GLN A 543 11.51 -24.00 -45.00
N ILE A 544 11.72 -25.32 -45.03
CA ILE A 544 11.26 -26.19 -46.11
C ILE A 544 9.72 -26.31 -46.10
N GLN A 545 9.09 -26.41 -44.93
CA GLN A 545 7.63 -26.40 -44.81
C GLN A 545 7.01 -25.06 -45.23
N SER A 546 7.62 -23.93 -44.87
CA SER A 546 7.17 -22.59 -45.27
C SER A 546 7.32 -22.33 -46.78
N SER A 547 8.31 -22.94 -47.42
CA SER A 547 8.58 -22.75 -48.86
C SER A 547 7.73 -23.65 -49.77
N GLY A 548 7.14 -24.72 -49.22
CA GLY A 548 6.29 -25.67 -49.94
C GLY A 548 4.82 -25.27 -50.11
N GLN A 549 4.35 -24.21 -49.43
CA GLN A 549 2.94 -23.77 -49.48
C GLN A 549 2.65 -22.59 -50.43
N SER A 550 3.65 -22.03 -51.12
CA SER A 550 3.45 -20.92 -52.07
C SER A 550 3.28 -21.34 -53.55
N LYS A 551 3.22 -22.65 -53.84
CA LYS A 551 2.97 -23.18 -55.19
C LYS A 551 2.00 -24.37 -55.19
N LEU A 552 0.75 -24.18 -54.76
CA LEU A 552 -0.42 -24.88 -55.35
C LEU A 552 -1.75 -24.33 -54.80
N ARG A 553 -2.68 -24.05 -55.73
CA ARG A 553 -4.14 -23.91 -55.58
C ARG A 553 -4.72 -22.54 -55.20
N THR A 554 -4.96 -21.78 -56.27
CA THR A 554 -6.29 -21.24 -56.63
C THR A 554 -7.44 -22.19 -56.27
N MET A 555 -8.57 -21.61 -55.85
CA MET A 555 -9.95 -22.10 -55.95
C MET A 555 -10.61 -22.70 -54.68
N GLU A 556 -11.76 -22.09 -54.34
CA GLU A 556 -12.94 -22.56 -53.58
C GLU A 556 -12.97 -22.59 -52.04
N SER A 557 -13.76 -21.64 -51.50
CA SER A 557 -15.00 -21.84 -50.71
C SER A 557 -15.05 -22.86 -49.55
N GLY A 558 -15.45 -22.35 -48.37
CA GLY A 558 -16.38 -23.07 -47.47
C GLY A 558 -15.88 -23.43 -46.07
N MET A 559 -16.56 -22.88 -45.06
CA MET A 559 -16.91 -23.42 -43.73
C MET A 559 -16.12 -24.62 -43.15
N GLY A 560 -15.63 -24.50 -41.90
CA GLY A 560 -15.48 -25.67 -41.02
C GLY A 560 -14.46 -25.58 -39.87
N VAL A 561 -14.96 -25.23 -38.70
CA VAL A 561 -14.52 -25.47 -37.31
C VAL A 561 -13.55 -26.67 -37.07
N ARG A 562 -12.43 -26.47 -36.33
CA ARG A 562 -12.12 -27.12 -35.02
C ARG A 562 -10.70 -26.81 -34.46
N VAL A 563 -10.70 -26.26 -33.26
CA VAL A 563 -9.98 -26.64 -32.01
C VAL A 563 -8.51 -27.11 -32.09
N GLY A 564 -7.64 -26.41 -31.36
CA GLY A 564 -6.34 -26.90 -30.89
C GLY A 564 -5.79 -26.07 -29.74
N PHE A 565 -5.73 -26.69 -28.55
CA PHE A 565 -5.18 -26.16 -27.29
C PHE A 565 -3.66 -25.92 -27.36
N GLY A 566 -3.18 -24.92 -26.62
CA GLY A 566 -1.77 -24.71 -26.34
C GLY A 566 -1.56 -23.71 -25.20
N LEU A 567 -1.30 -24.24 -24.00
CA LEU A 567 -0.97 -23.50 -22.78
C LEU A 567 0.38 -22.79 -22.91
N GLY A 568 0.47 -21.62 -22.26
CA GLY A 568 1.74 -20.98 -21.90
C GLY A 568 1.73 -19.48 -22.12
N ARG A 569 1.11 -18.70 -21.22
CA ARG A 569 1.33 -17.26 -21.14
C ARG A 569 1.53 -16.86 -19.70
N GLY A 570 2.72 -16.31 -19.42
CA GLY A 570 2.91 -15.40 -18.29
C GLY A 570 1.90 -14.26 -18.42
N LYS A 571 1.26 -13.91 -17.30
CA LYS A 571 0.30 -12.81 -17.23
C LYS A 571 1.02 -11.52 -17.61
N VAL A 572 0.66 -10.99 -18.77
CA VAL A 572 1.01 -9.64 -19.20
C VAL A 572 -0.07 -8.72 -18.66
N ILE A 573 0.29 -7.78 -17.80
CA ILE A 573 -0.61 -6.75 -17.29
C ILE A 573 -0.58 -5.60 -18.30
N SER A 574 -1.72 -5.34 -18.94
CA SER A 574 -1.90 -4.18 -19.82
C SER A 574 -2.93 -3.27 -19.16
N TYR A 575 -2.49 -2.15 -18.63
CA TYR A 575 -3.37 -1.11 -18.10
C TYR A 575 -4.05 -0.39 -19.27
N LYS A 576 -5.33 -0.70 -19.52
CA LYS A 576 -6.19 0.04 -20.47
C LYS A 576 -7.23 0.87 -19.72
N GLY A 577 -6.76 1.83 -18.94
CA GLY A 577 -7.60 2.88 -18.34
C GLY A 577 -7.84 4.10 -19.25
N ILE A 578 -7.57 4.01 -20.56
CA ILE A 578 -7.83 5.11 -21.51
C ILE A 578 -8.82 4.62 -22.57
N PRO A 579 -10.11 5.03 -22.51
CA PRO A 579 -11.02 4.80 -23.62
C PRO A 579 -10.51 5.53 -24.86
N THR A 580 -10.09 4.78 -25.88
CA THR A 580 -9.98 5.30 -27.24
C THR A 580 -11.38 5.40 -27.84
N VAL A 581 -12.09 6.49 -27.53
CA VAL A 581 -13.21 6.95 -28.36
C VAL A 581 -12.74 8.22 -29.07
N TRP A 582 -11.88 8.01 -30.05
CA TRP A 582 -11.58 9.00 -31.09
C TRP A 582 -11.97 8.34 -32.41
N ARG A 583 -13.27 8.35 -32.68
CA ARG A 583 -13.79 8.24 -34.03
C ARG A 583 -14.38 9.61 -34.34
N GLU A 584 -13.60 10.40 -35.06
CA GLU A 584 -14.13 11.59 -35.71
C GLU A 584 -15.12 11.10 -36.76
N ASP A 585 -16.41 11.31 -36.50
CA ASP A 585 -17.40 11.31 -37.57
C ASP A 585 -17.14 12.57 -38.40
N GLU A 586 -16.47 12.40 -39.54
CA GLU A 586 -16.35 13.41 -40.58
C GLU A 586 -17.75 13.73 -41.13
N GLY A 587 -18.34 14.79 -40.58
CA GLY A 587 -19.46 15.51 -41.17
C GLY A 587 -18.97 16.25 -42.42
N ASN A 588 -19.38 15.74 -43.56
CA ASN A 588 -19.25 16.27 -44.91
C ASN A 588 -19.53 17.79 -45.00
N SER A 589 -18.50 18.60 -45.31
CA SER A 589 -18.68 19.91 -45.94
C SER A 589 -17.48 20.24 -46.82
N GLU A 590 -17.76 20.34 -48.12
CA GLU A 590 -16.85 20.72 -49.20
C GLU A 590 -16.27 22.13 -49.00
N SER A 591 -14.94 22.29 -49.18
CA SER A 591 -14.34 23.41 -49.92
C SER A 591 -12.81 23.28 -50.01
N GLU A 592 -12.39 23.02 -51.25
CA GLU A 592 -11.19 23.43 -51.97
C GLU A 592 -9.86 23.78 -51.25
N ASN A 593 -8.82 23.02 -51.67
CA ASN A 593 -7.46 23.43 -52.02
C ASN A 593 -6.59 24.18 -50.99
N GLU A 594 -5.55 23.50 -50.50
CA GLU A 594 -4.16 23.87 -50.85
C GLU A 594 -3.17 22.75 -50.44
N GLU A 595 -2.31 22.42 -51.40
CA GLU A 595 -1.26 21.41 -51.37
C GLU A 595 -0.01 22.04 -50.72
N PHE A 596 0.53 21.46 -49.63
CA PHE A 596 1.88 21.80 -49.19
C PHE A 596 2.63 20.61 -48.58
N ASP A 597 3.88 20.51 -49.03
CA ASP A 597 4.81 19.40 -48.93
C ASP A 597 5.12 18.90 -47.51
N SER A 598 5.21 17.58 -47.42
CA SER A 598 5.67 16.85 -46.24
C SER A 598 7.18 16.66 -46.28
N HIS A 599 7.91 17.35 -45.41
CA HIS A 599 9.28 16.97 -45.06
C HIS A 599 9.32 16.35 -43.66
N SER A 600 9.50 15.04 -43.65
CA SER A 600 9.82 14.25 -42.47
C SER A 600 11.29 14.48 -42.09
N GLU A 601 11.54 15.14 -40.96
CA GLU A 601 12.82 15.01 -40.28
C GLU A 601 12.70 14.02 -39.12
N ARG A 602 13.39 12.89 -39.32
CA ARG A 602 13.73 11.90 -38.31
C ARG A 602 14.70 12.54 -37.31
N THR A 603 14.32 12.67 -36.05
CA THR A 603 15.29 12.87 -34.96
C THR A 603 15.49 11.58 -34.17
N ALA A 604 16.73 11.13 -34.22
CA ALA A 604 17.27 9.95 -33.58
C ALA A 604 17.46 10.14 -32.06
N PHE A 605 17.40 9.02 -31.36
CA PHE A 605 17.96 8.78 -30.02
C PHE A 605 19.40 9.31 -29.88
N ILE A 606 19.79 9.76 -28.67
CA ILE A 606 20.84 9.12 -27.83
C ILE A 606 21.24 9.95 -26.58
N LYS A 607 21.35 9.21 -25.46
CA LYS A 607 22.17 9.32 -24.23
C LYS A 607 22.03 10.47 -23.23
N THR A 608 21.52 10.05 -22.07
CA THR A 608 22.10 10.18 -20.74
C THR A 608 23.61 10.44 -20.67
N GLN A 609 23.99 11.44 -19.87
CA GLN A 609 25.25 11.44 -19.12
C GLN A 609 24.95 11.74 -17.65
N SER A 610 25.13 10.73 -16.82
CA SER A 610 25.55 10.91 -15.43
C SER A 610 27.05 11.22 -15.42
N ALA A 611 27.47 12.25 -14.68
CA ALA A 611 28.64 12.27 -13.81
C ALA A 611 29.03 13.73 -13.47
N LEU A 612 28.67 14.18 -12.27
CA LEU A 612 29.58 14.63 -11.20
C LEU A 612 28.77 15.06 -9.97
#